data_AF-A0A528XI23-F1
#
_entry.id   AF-A0A528XI23-F1
#
_cell.length_a   1.000
_cell.length_b   1.000
_cell.length_c   1.000
_cell.angle_alpha   90.00
_cell.angle_beta   90.00
_cell.angle_gamma   90.00
#
_symmetry.space_group_name_H-M   'P 1'
#
loop_
_entity.id
_entity.type
_entity.pdbx_description
1 polymer ?
#
loop_
_entity_poly.entity_id
_entity_poly.type
_entity_poly.pdbx_seq_one_letter_code
_entity_poly.pdbx_strand_id
1 'polypeptide(L)'
;MFYEPSKGHGLPHDPSKAIVAPRPIGWISTLNRAGEINLAPYSFFNAFSTRPFIVWFSSEGAKDSATFAEETGEFVANLVSRDLAEKMNRTA
;
A
#
# COMPACT_ATOMS: atom_id res chain seq x y z
N MET A 1 -5.71 -27.19 16.87
CA MET A 1 -5.49 -27.22 15.41
C MET A 1 -4.53 -26.10 15.09
N PHE A 2 -3.36 -26.40 14.50
CA PHE A 2 -2.37 -25.38 14.12
C PHE A 2 -2.51 -25.10 12.62
N TYR A 3 -2.56 -23.83 12.26
CA TYR A 3 -2.47 -23.40 10.87
C TYR A 3 -1.00 -23.43 10.45
N GLU A 4 -0.67 -24.20 9.42
CA GLU A 4 0.69 -24.34 8.88
C GLU A 4 0.73 -23.77 7.45
N PRO A 5 0.99 -22.45 7.27
CA PRO A 5 0.93 -21.80 5.96
C PRO A 5 1.80 -22.47 4.89
N SER A 6 2.92 -23.07 5.29
CA SER A 6 3.84 -23.80 4.40
C SER A 6 3.24 -25.04 3.76
N LYS A 7 2.17 -25.61 4.34
CA LYS A 7 1.42 -26.75 3.79
C LYS A 7 0.26 -26.31 2.86
N GLY A 8 0.14 -25.01 2.61
CA GLY A 8 -0.99 -24.42 1.89
C GLY A 8 -2.21 -24.22 2.80
N HIS A 9 -3.14 -23.37 2.36
CA HIS A 9 -4.30 -22.95 3.15
C HIS A 9 -5.60 -23.68 2.80
N GLY A 10 -5.66 -24.42 1.68
CA GLY A 10 -6.84 -25.22 1.30
C GLY A 10 -8.11 -24.42 0.97
N LEU A 11 -8.00 -23.10 0.78
CA LEU A 11 -9.10 -22.19 0.46
C LEU A 11 -9.01 -21.73 -1.01
N PRO A 12 -10.12 -21.29 -1.64
CA PRO A 12 -10.13 -20.79 -3.01
C PRO A 12 -9.24 -19.54 -3.23
N HIS A 13 -9.02 -18.76 -2.16
CA HIS A 13 -8.18 -17.56 -2.17
C HIS A 13 -7.27 -17.54 -0.94
N ASP A 14 -6.14 -16.84 -1.05
CA ASP A 14 -5.20 -16.65 0.06
C ASP A 14 -5.89 -15.85 1.20
N PRO A 15 -5.99 -16.42 2.41
CA PRO A 15 -6.71 -15.76 3.50
C PRO A 15 -5.90 -14.63 4.17
N SER A 16 -4.62 -14.45 3.87
CA SER A 16 -3.74 -13.47 4.54
C SER A 16 -4.31 -12.06 4.53
N LYS A 17 -4.77 -11.59 3.37
CA LYS A 17 -5.39 -10.26 3.19
C LYS A 17 -6.79 -10.17 3.79
N ALA A 18 -7.44 -11.28 4.14
CA ALA A 18 -8.72 -11.27 4.84
C ALA A 18 -8.54 -11.28 6.37
N ILE A 19 -7.47 -11.89 6.88
CA ILE A 19 -7.18 -12.03 8.31
C ILE A 19 -6.61 -10.72 8.88
N VAL A 20 -5.72 -10.04 8.14
CA VAL A 20 -5.15 -8.75 8.57
C VAL A 20 -6.07 -7.63 8.07
N ALA A 21 -7.11 -7.34 8.84
CA ALA A 21 -8.14 -6.34 8.52
C ALA A 21 -8.79 -5.72 9.79
N PRO A 22 -9.38 -4.51 9.71
CA PRO A 22 -9.37 -3.60 8.57
C PRO A 22 -7.98 -2.99 8.34
N ARG A 23 -7.63 -2.70 7.09
CA ARG A 23 -6.35 -2.04 6.75
C ARG A 23 -6.59 -0.59 6.35
N PRO A 24 -5.83 0.37 6.88
CA PRO A 24 -5.85 1.72 6.33
C PRO A 24 -5.30 1.68 4.90
N ILE A 25 -5.83 2.56 4.05
CA ILE A 25 -5.36 2.71 2.67
C ILE A 25 -4.45 3.94 2.63
N GLY A 26 -3.20 3.74 2.23
CA GLY A 26 -2.32 4.83 1.83
C GLY A 26 -2.56 5.13 0.37
N TRP A 27 -3.04 6.33 0.02
CA TRP A 27 -3.16 6.75 -1.36
C TRP A 27 -1.90 7.52 -1.75
N ILE A 28 -0.98 6.81 -2.40
CA ILE A 28 0.41 7.23 -2.54
C ILE A 28 0.59 7.93 -3.89
N SER A 29 1.06 9.18 -3.85
CA SER A 29 1.49 9.90 -5.05
C SER A 29 3.00 10.00 -5.11
N THR A 30 3.55 9.82 -6.30
CA THR A 30 4.99 9.83 -6.57
C THR A 30 5.29 10.47 -7.92
N LEU A 31 6.51 10.97 -8.05
CA LEU A 31 7.07 11.55 -9.27
C LEU A 31 8.38 10.82 -9.59
N ASN A 32 8.66 10.56 -10.86
CA ASN A 32 10.00 10.16 -11.27
C ASN A 32 10.84 11.37 -11.71
N ARG A 33 12.12 11.17 -12.05
CA ARG A 33 13.01 12.26 -12.49
C ARG A 33 12.62 12.85 -13.85
N ALA A 34 11.82 12.14 -14.65
CA ALA A 34 11.26 12.65 -15.90
C ALA A 34 10.00 13.51 -15.68
N GLY A 35 9.48 13.59 -14.44
CA GLY A 35 8.28 14.35 -14.08
C GLY A 35 6.97 13.60 -14.32
N GLU A 36 7.02 12.29 -14.59
CA GLU A 36 5.82 11.46 -14.70
C GLU A 36 5.20 11.24 -13.32
N ILE A 37 3.88 11.35 -13.24
CA ILE A 37 3.10 11.25 -12.00
C ILE A 37 2.48 9.87 -11.91
N ASN A 38 2.63 9.21 -10.75
CA ASN A 38 1.80 8.06 -10.39
C ASN A 38 0.98 8.36 -9.13
N LEU A 39 -0.23 7.81 -9.07
CA LEU A 39 -1.11 7.85 -7.90
C LEU A 39 -1.78 6.49 -7.76
N ALA A 40 -1.52 5.78 -6.66
CA ALA A 40 -2.04 4.43 -6.47
C ALA A 40 -2.40 4.12 -4.99
N PRO A 41 -3.41 3.28 -4.73
CA PRO A 41 -3.79 2.88 -3.38
C PRO A 41 -3.01 1.65 -2.91
N TYR A 42 -2.49 1.74 -1.69
CA TYR A 42 -1.74 0.68 -1.03
C TYR A 42 -2.41 0.30 0.28
N SER A 43 -2.86 -0.95 0.39
CA SER A 43 -3.42 -1.48 1.65
C SER A 43 -2.36 -2.02 2.62
N PHE A 44 -1.10 -2.14 2.18
CA PHE A 44 0.05 -2.39 3.04
C PHE A 44 0.68 -1.05 3.43
N PHE A 45 -0.06 -0.28 4.23
CA PHE A 45 0.30 1.06 4.69
C PHE A 45 0.03 1.16 6.19
N ASN A 46 0.92 1.80 6.96
CA ASN A 46 0.65 2.11 8.36
C ASN A 46 1.58 3.20 8.92
N ALA A 47 1.28 3.69 10.12
CA ALA A 47 2.26 4.37 10.96
C ALA A 47 3.30 3.36 11.48
N PHE A 48 4.57 3.77 11.50
CA PHE A 48 5.69 2.96 11.96
C PHE A 48 6.24 3.44 13.31
N SER A 49 6.39 4.76 13.49
CA SER A 49 6.86 5.36 14.74
C SER A 49 6.25 6.75 14.91
N THR A 50 6.18 7.23 16.15
CA THR A 50 5.77 8.61 16.48
C THR A 50 6.94 9.49 16.91
N ARG A 51 8.13 8.91 17.14
CA ARG A 51 9.36 9.63 17.53
C ARG A 51 10.59 8.99 16.86
N PRO A 52 11.01 9.46 15.66
CA PRO A 52 10.32 10.46 14.83
C PRO A 52 9.00 9.91 14.24
N PHE A 53 8.14 10.80 13.76
CA PHE A 53 6.91 10.38 13.07
C PHE A 53 7.26 9.76 11.72
N ILE A 54 7.03 8.46 11.57
CA ILE A 54 7.34 7.68 10.37
C ILE A 54 6.08 6.96 9.94
N VAL A 55 5.75 7.05 8.65
CA VAL A 55 4.78 6.19 7.97
C VAL A 55 5.50 5.37 6.91
N TRP A 56 4.90 4.26 6.52
CA TRP A 56 5.45 3.38 5.50
C TRP A 56 4.35 2.79 4.63
N PHE A 57 4.71 2.44 3.41
CA PHE A 57 3.92 1.57 2.54
C PHE A 57 4.81 0.52 1.90
N SER A 58 4.24 -0.57 1.40
CA SER A 58 4.95 -1.53 0.58
C SER A 58 4.15 -1.95 -0.65
N SER A 59 4.89 -2.38 -1.68
CA SER A 59 4.36 -2.89 -2.94
C SER A 59 4.67 -4.37 -3.10
N GLU A 60 3.72 -5.14 -3.61
CA GLU A 60 3.99 -6.48 -4.13
C GLU A 60 4.61 -6.32 -5.53
N GLY A 61 5.93 -6.52 -5.62
CA GLY A 61 6.70 -6.31 -6.85
C GLY A 61 6.98 -4.84 -7.16
N ALA A 62 7.75 -4.63 -8.24
CA ALA A 62 8.11 -3.31 -8.73
C ALA A 62 6.92 -2.66 -9.46
N LYS A 63 6.19 -1.81 -8.74
CA LYS A 63 5.13 -0.93 -9.27
C LYS A 63 5.63 0.51 -9.31
N ASP A 64 5.06 1.33 -10.18
CA ASP A 64 5.49 2.71 -10.43
C ASP A 64 5.67 3.54 -9.15
N SER A 65 4.74 3.53 -8.18
CA SER A 65 4.97 4.31 -6.94
C SER A 65 6.15 3.82 -6.11
N ALA A 66 6.40 2.53 -6.02
CA ALA A 66 7.58 2.05 -5.30
C ALA A 66 8.86 2.45 -6.04
N THR A 67 8.88 2.25 -7.36
CA THR A 67 10.03 2.59 -8.22
C THR A 67 10.32 4.09 -8.22
N PHE A 68 9.30 4.94 -8.34
CA PHE A 68 9.46 6.39 -8.39
C PHE A 68 9.90 6.94 -7.03
N ALA A 69 9.35 6.41 -5.93
CA ALA A 69 9.77 6.78 -4.58
C ALA A 69 11.22 6.36 -4.29
N GLU A 70 11.66 5.19 -4.77
CA GLU A 70 13.06 4.76 -4.68
C GLU A 70 13.99 5.63 -5.53
N GLU A 71 13.57 6.00 -6.74
CA GLU A 71 14.35 6.81 -7.67
C GLU A 71 14.60 8.24 -7.17
N THR A 72 13.59 8.84 -6.54
CA THR A 72 13.60 10.24 -6.08
C THR A 72 13.85 10.40 -4.58
N GLY A 73 13.61 9.36 -3.78
CA GLY A 73 13.63 9.42 -2.32
C GLY A 73 12.38 10.06 -1.71
N GLU A 74 11.34 10.35 -2.52
CA GLU A 74 10.19 11.14 -2.11
C GLU A 74 8.85 10.48 -2.49
N PHE A 75 7.87 10.60 -1.60
CA PHE A 75 6.47 10.27 -1.87
C PHE A 75 5.55 11.06 -0.94
N VAL A 76 4.27 11.12 -1.27
CA VAL A 76 3.24 11.68 -0.38
C VAL A 76 2.20 10.61 -0.06
N ALA A 77 1.91 10.43 1.24
CA ALA A 77 0.81 9.59 1.70
C ALA A 77 -0.45 10.44 1.92
N ASN A 78 -1.47 10.21 1.10
CA ASN A 78 -2.75 10.90 1.21
C ASN A 78 -3.75 10.06 2.00
N LEU A 79 -4.43 10.69 2.97
CA LEU A 79 -5.57 10.09 3.67
C LEU A 79 -6.81 10.22 2.81
N VAL A 80 -7.54 9.12 2.67
CA VAL A 80 -8.73 9.03 1.81
C VAL A 80 -9.98 9.17 2.68
N SER A 81 -10.72 10.25 2.48
CA SER A 81 -12.05 10.42 3.06
C SER A 81 -13.09 9.59 2.31
N ARG A 82 -14.27 9.42 2.92
CA ARG A 82 -15.33 8.56 2.36
C ARG A 82 -15.82 9.02 0.98
N ASP A 83 -15.88 10.32 0.74
CA ASP A 83 -16.27 10.94 -0.53
C ASP A 83 -15.24 10.73 -1.67
N LEU A 84 -13.98 10.44 -1.31
CA LEU A 84 -12.91 10.15 -2.27
C LEU A 84 -12.72 8.65 -2.51
N ALA A 85 -13.42 7.77 -1.79
CA ALA A 85 -13.22 6.32 -1.83
C ALA A 85 -13.33 5.73 -3.24
N GLU A 86 -14.35 6.13 -4.01
CA GLU A 86 -14.53 5.63 -5.38
C GLU A 86 -13.43 6.15 -6.34
N LYS A 87 -13.02 7.41 -6.16
CA LYS A 87 -11.94 8.01 -6.98
C LYS A 87 -10.61 7.31 -6.69
N MET A 88 -10.31 7.06 -5.42
CA MET A 88 -9.13 6.30 -5.03
C MET A 88 -9.14 4.88 -5.58
N ASN A 89 -10.29 4.18 -5.54
CA ASN A 89 -10.36 2.81 -6.07
C ASN A 89 -10.13 2.73 -7.59
N ARG A 90 -10.43 3.82 -8.32
CA ARG A 90 -10.15 3.92 -9.77
C ARG A 90 -8.68 4.10 -10.11
N THR A 91 -7.81 4.32 -9.12
CA THR A 91 -6.36 4.42 -9.32
C THR A 91 -5.61 3.15 -8.95
N ALA A 92 -6.32 2.02 -8.75
CA ALA A 92 -5.76 0.72 -8.36
C ALA A 92 -5.11 -0.06 -9.50
#